data_AF-A0A4Y6R306-F1
#
_entry.id   AF-A0A4Y6R306-F1
#
_cell.length_a   1.000
_cell.length_b   1.000
_cell.length_c   1.000
_cell.angle_alpha   90.00
_cell.angle_beta   90.00
_cell.angle_gamma   90.00
#
_symmetry.space_group_name_H-M   'P 1'
#
loop_
_entity.id
_entity.type
_entity.pdbx_description
1 polymer ?
#
loop_
_entity_poly.entity_id
_entity_poly.type
_entity_poly.pdbx_seq_one_letter_code
_entity_poly.pdbx_strand_id
1 'polypeptide(L)'
;MNAVIIRGGGTPSDSGIRWRKIWLLLVFGLLLGGGPAAHAVTPTDVVVEDRAGVLDRNTLLPAITAIEFYEPTKVAVYTYNGNVADNLNEEVLRFARAEHPDWISPDGQKWADGLFIFALDPVGRHVGTYMGEDRKVSLEQRDDIQNAAKDLLQDAQWTDGTIAGVRRGAELINQPWYRSAAFVITAWVTGAAAALGAAALLIVRAVTRAACRKELQRGDRSYASVSTDLDVTELNAGTIPEDSSYGSSVLEKHRTFLNRYNATTGLSNRVHALPQKALSRRSNLKLVREYADAAAELDALDDVIADSNAFLNRSSTWPTAWDRQLSPFRSDLAGLEQLLSKRHGEGDSATAAALRSFRDHSLHEIERWTAQLVDGSITPETALDHLRDARTRLSTLLKNHAETVIDGFAKNEREAKLMRREMNNAQDGLDHRPRRSYEPSILGTVYPSYYFFSVPAFNSGLNTGVGSVSSARGGGGTTGYGSSGGSFSGSGSSSSF
;
A
#
# COMPACT_ATOMS: atom_id res chain seq x y z
N MET A 1 -75.58 11.75 13.83
CA MET A 1 -75.75 11.01 12.55
C MET A 1 -74.36 10.76 11.97
N ASN A 2 -74.15 9.62 11.30
CA ASN A 2 -72.82 9.10 10.93
C ASN A 2 -72.36 9.52 9.51
N ALA A 3 -71.05 9.73 9.34
CA ALA A 3 -70.19 9.37 8.17
C ALA A 3 -68.76 9.91 8.47
N VAL A 4 -67.72 9.10 8.76
CA VAL A 4 -66.96 8.14 7.93
C VAL A 4 -65.97 8.80 6.94
N ILE A 5 -64.70 8.88 7.39
CA ILE A 5 -63.41 8.63 6.70
C ILE A 5 -63.27 8.95 5.19
N ILE A 6 -62.34 9.86 4.84
CA ILE A 6 -61.24 9.58 3.88
C ILE A 6 -59.91 10.13 4.42
N ARG A 7 -58.83 9.36 4.28
CA ARG A 7 -57.47 9.63 4.78
C ARG A 7 -56.59 10.09 3.59
N GLY A 8 -56.06 11.31 3.63
CA GLY A 8 -55.23 11.88 2.56
C GLY A 8 -53.80 12.20 3.01
N GLY A 9 -52.92 11.21 3.05
CA GLY A 9 -51.50 11.41 3.37
C GLY A 9 -50.65 11.67 2.12
N GLY A 10 -50.25 12.93 1.91
CA GLY A 10 -49.33 13.31 0.83
C GLY A 10 -47.87 13.29 1.28
N THR A 11 -47.08 12.33 0.83
CA THR A 11 -45.61 12.32 0.99
C THR A 11 -44.93 12.85 -0.29
N PRO A 12 -43.96 13.77 -0.19
CA PRO A 12 -43.18 14.20 -1.36
C PRO A 12 -41.97 13.28 -1.63
N SER A 13 -41.66 13.14 -2.92
CA SER A 13 -40.37 12.75 -3.54
C SER A 13 -39.80 11.31 -3.43
N ASP A 14 -40.49 10.33 -4.03
CA ASP A 14 -39.88 9.05 -4.51
C ASP A 14 -39.30 9.16 -5.95
N SER A 15 -38.89 10.35 -6.37
CA SER A 15 -38.39 10.62 -7.73
C SER A 15 -36.92 10.26 -7.94
N GLY A 16 -36.08 10.38 -6.89
CA GLY A 16 -34.64 10.14 -6.98
C GLY A 16 -34.21 8.68 -7.07
N ILE A 17 -35.07 7.73 -6.66
CA ILE A 17 -34.75 6.30 -6.64
C ILE A 17 -35.08 5.64 -7.99
N ARG A 18 -36.15 6.07 -8.66
CA ARG A 18 -36.55 5.55 -9.98
C ARG A 18 -35.49 5.82 -11.06
N TRP A 19 -34.92 7.03 -11.11
CA TRP A 19 -33.91 7.39 -12.12
C TRP A 19 -32.63 6.53 -12.04
N ARG A 20 -32.15 6.19 -10.83
CA ARG A 20 -30.96 5.33 -10.67
C ARG A 20 -31.21 3.88 -11.07
N LYS A 21 -32.45 3.37 -10.98
CA LYS A 21 -32.80 2.02 -11.47
C LYS A 21 -32.90 1.97 -12.99
N ILE A 22 -33.39 3.04 -13.64
CA ILE A 22 -33.48 3.15 -15.11
C ILE A 22 -32.09 3.14 -15.74
N TRP A 23 -31.11 3.86 -15.17
CA TRP A 23 -29.72 3.82 -15.64
C TRP A 23 -29.05 2.45 -15.49
N LEU A 24 -29.30 1.73 -14.40
CA LEU A 24 -28.77 0.36 -14.21
C LEU A 24 -29.38 -0.66 -15.18
N LEU A 25 -30.64 -0.49 -15.57
CA LEU A 25 -31.29 -1.35 -16.58
C LEU A 25 -30.86 -1.00 -18.01
N LEU A 26 -30.60 0.27 -18.33
CA LEU A 26 -30.05 0.68 -19.63
C LEU A 26 -28.63 0.14 -19.87
N VAL A 27 -27.78 0.13 -18.83
CA VAL A 27 -26.42 -0.44 -18.94
C VAL A 27 -26.46 -1.97 -19.10
N PHE A 28 -27.46 -2.66 -18.54
CA PHE A 28 -27.62 -4.11 -18.73
C PHE A 28 -28.26 -4.45 -20.09
N GLY A 29 -29.19 -3.62 -20.58
CA GLY A 29 -29.85 -3.81 -21.87
C GLY A 29 -28.92 -3.63 -23.08
N LEU A 30 -27.88 -2.79 -22.97
CA LEU A 30 -26.93 -2.58 -24.07
C LEU A 30 -25.97 -3.76 -24.33
N LEU A 31 -25.88 -4.73 -23.40
CA LEU A 31 -24.97 -5.88 -23.49
C LEU A 31 -25.56 -7.12 -24.18
N LEU A 32 -26.83 -7.06 -24.62
CA LEU A 32 -27.53 -8.17 -25.30
C LEU A 32 -28.06 -7.78 -26.69
N GLY A 33 -27.64 -6.64 -27.24
CA GLY A 33 -27.91 -6.27 -28.63
C GLY A 33 -27.08 -7.13 -29.58
N GLY A 34 -27.72 -8.04 -30.31
CA GLY A 34 -27.05 -8.90 -31.28
C GLY A 34 -26.36 -8.08 -32.37
N GLY A 35 -25.03 -8.17 -32.45
CA GLY A 35 -24.26 -7.64 -33.57
C GLY A 35 -24.58 -8.41 -34.86
N PRO A 36 -24.42 -7.78 -36.04
CA PRO A 36 -24.64 -8.46 -37.31
C PRO A 36 -23.69 -9.65 -37.44
N ALA A 37 -24.16 -10.72 -38.07
CA ALA A 37 -23.31 -11.83 -38.45
C ALA A 37 -22.31 -11.33 -39.51
N ALA A 38 -21.07 -11.06 -39.10
CA ALA A 38 -19.96 -10.99 -40.04
C ALA A 38 -19.87 -12.39 -40.69
N HIS A 39 -20.08 -12.45 -42.00
CA HIS A 39 -19.95 -13.69 -42.73
C HIS A 39 -18.50 -14.17 -42.64
N ALA A 40 -18.33 -15.41 -42.23
CA ALA A 40 -17.04 -16.08 -42.33
C ALA A 40 -16.80 -16.37 -43.81
N VAL A 41 -15.65 -15.96 -44.36
CA VAL A 41 -15.34 -16.01 -45.80
C VAL A 41 -14.04 -16.79 -45.98
N THR A 42 -14.04 -17.77 -46.89
CA THR A 42 -12.83 -18.52 -47.29
C THR A 42 -11.78 -17.60 -47.92
N PRO A 43 -10.50 -18.01 -48.04
CA PRO A 43 -9.46 -17.16 -48.60
C PRO A 43 -9.81 -16.74 -50.03
N THR A 44 -9.46 -15.51 -50.42
CA THR A 44 -9.67 -15.02 -51.79
C THR A 44 -8.71 -15.64 -52.78
N ASP A 45 -7.51 -15.98 -52.31
CA ASP A 45 -6.41 -16.59 -53.05
C ASP A 45 -5.48 -17.30 -52.05
N VAL A 46 -4.83 -18.38 -52.48
CA VAL A 46 -3.90 -19.18 -51.68
C VAL A 46 -2.64 -19.47 -52.49
N VAL A 47 -1.53 -18.81 -52.12
CA VAL A 47 -0.24 -18.92 -52.81
C VAL A 47 0.73 -19.72 -51.94
N VAL A 48 1.39 -20.74 -52.50
CA VAL A 48 2.33 -21.61 -51.78
C VAL A 48 3.70 -21.62 -52.47
N GLU A 49 4.62 -20.84 -51.92
CA GLU A 49 6.02 -20.72 -52.30
C GLU A 49 6.89 -21.63 -51.42
N ASP A 50 6.78 -22.94 -51.66
CA ASP A 50 7.59 -23.94 -50.94
C ASP A 50 9.00 -24.05 -51.55
N ARG A 51 9.92 -23.14 -51.19
CA ARG A 51 11.33 -23.20 -51.65
C ARG A 51 12.18 -24.16 -50.81
N ALA A 52 11.72 -24.57 -49.62
CA ALA A 52 12.35 -25.61 -48.81
C ALA A 52 12.03 -27.03 -49.29
N GLY A 53 10.87 -27.24 -49.95
CA GLY A 53 10.42 -28.54 -50.46
C GLY A 53 9.86 -29.47 -49.37
N VAL A 54 9.26 -28.89 -48.33
CA VAL A 54 8.85 -29.60 -47.09
C VAL A 54 7.34 -29.74 -46.91
N LEU A 55 6.53 -29.19 -47.83
CA LEU A 55 5.07 -29.11 -47.67
C LEU A 55 4.33 -30.10 -48.58
N ASP A 56 3.47 -30.94 -48.00
CA ASP A 56 2.53 -31.74 -48.81
C ASP A 56 1.37 -30.86 -49.29
N ARG A 57 1.44 -30.45 -50.55
CA ARG A 57 0.43 -29.63 -51.22
C ARG A 57 -0.96 -30.29 -51.25
N ASN A 58 -1.04 -31.63 -51.26
CA ASN A 58 -2.34 -32.33 -51.31
C ASN A 58 -3.10 -32.23 -49.98
N THR A 59 -2.39 -32.13 -48.87
CA THR A 59 -2.96 -31.91 -47.54
C THR A 59 -3.12 -30.41 -47.24
N LEU A 60 -2.11 -29.61 -47.59
CA LEU A 60 -2.05 -28.17 -47.27
C LEU A 60 -3.14 -27.34 -47.97
N LEU A 61 -3.28 -27.49 -49.30
CA LEU A 61 -4.16 -26.62 -50.08
C LEU A 61 -5.65 -26.79 -49.73
N PRO A 62 -6.22 -28.00 -49.60
CA PRO A 62 -7.59 -28.17 -49.13
C PRO A 62 -7.79 -27.65 -47.71
N ALA A 63 -6.81 -27.88 -46.82
CA ALA A 63 -6.89 -27.44 -45.44
C ALA A 63 -6.91 -25.91 -45.30
N ILE A 64 -6.04 -25.19 -46.02
CA ILE A 64 -6.02 -23.72 -45.98
C ILE A 64 -7.24 -23.11 -46.67
N THR A 65 -7.68 -23.66 -47.81
CA THR A 65 -8.85 -23.15 -48.54
C THR A 65 -10.14 -23.25 -47.71
N ALA A 66 -10.21 -24.22 -46.79
CA ALA A 66 -11.33 -24.40 -45.87
C ALA A 66 -11.27 -23.54 -44.59
N ILE A 67 -10.23 -22.71 -44.39
CA ILE A 67 -10.14 -21.81 -43.23
C ILE A 67 -10.95 -20.55 -43.50
N GLU A 68 -11.92 -20.26 -42.66
CA GLU A 68 -12.74 -19.06 -42.77
C GLU A 68 -12.10 -17.87 -42.03
N PHE A 69 -12.03 -16.71 -42.71
CA PHE A 69 -11.57 -15.43 -42.18
C PHE A 69 -12.77 -14.50 -41.94
N TYR A 70 -12.61 -13.50 -41.06
CA TYR A 70 -13.65 -12.47 -40.84
C TYR A 70 -13.80 -11.48 -41.99
N GLU A 71 -12.77 -11.33 -42.81
CA GLU A 71 -12.78 -10.50 -44.02
C GLU A 71 -12.00 -11.20 -45.16
N PRO A 72 -12.32 -10.92 -46.44
CA PRO A 72 -11.64 -11.52 -47.59
C PRO A 72 -10.12 -11.33 -47.52
N THR A 73 -9.37 -12.42 -47.50
CA THR A 73 -7.92 -12.42 -47.22
C THR A 73 -7.17 -13.34 -48.19
N LYS A 74 -6.08 -12.85 -48.78
CA LYS A 74 -5.10 -13.62 -49.56
C LYS A 74 -4.10 -14.25 -48.60
N VAL A 75 -3.97 -15.58 -48.63
CA VAL A 75 -3.04 -16.32 -47.78
C VAL A 75 -1.82 -16.71 -48.59
N ALA A 76 -0.64 -16.30 -48.14
CA ALA A 76 0.64 -16.70 -48.69
C ALA A 76 1.37 -17.60 -47.69
N VAL A 77 1.79 -18.78 -48.15
CA VAL A 77 2.72 -19.66 -47.41
C VAL A 77 4.07 -19.60 -48.10
N TYR A 78 5.10 -19.27 -47.34
CA TYR A 78 6.48 -19.20 -47.83
C TYR A 78 7.40 -20.06 -46.98
N THR A 79 8.20 -20.92 -47.62
CA THR A 79 9.27 -21.67 -46.95
C THR A 79 10.61 -21.36 -47.59
N TYR A 80 11.67 -21.35 -46.79
CA TYR A 80 13.04 -21.13 -47.23
C TYR A 80 14.01 -21.86 -46.30
N ASN A 81 15.15 -22.32 -46.83
CA ASN A 81 16.19 -22.97 -46.03
C ASN A 81 17.27 -21.95 -45.66
N GLY A 82 17.14 -21.34 -44.47
CA GLY A 82 18.06 -20.35 -43.94
C GLY A 82 18.97 -20.90 -42.83
N ASN A 83 19.51 -20.00 -42.02
CA ASN A 83 20.39 -20.30 -40.88
C ASN A 83 19.82 -19.71 -39.59
N VAL A 84 20.23 -20.27 -38.43
CA VAL A 84 19.78 -19.82 -37.10
C VAL A 84 20.08 -18.33 -36.84
N ALA A 85 21.13 -17.78 -37.45
CA ALA A 85 21.52 -16.37 -37.33
C ALA A 85 20.80 -15.42 -38.30
N ASP A 86 20.01 -15.94 -39.26
CA ASP A 86 19.38 -15.13 -40.30
C ASP A 86 18.12 -14.44 -39.76
N ASN A 87 17.88 -13.20 -40.19
CA ASN A 87 16.66 -12.49 -39.84
C ASN A 87 15.54 -12.83 -40.83
N LEU A 88 14.69 -13.80 -40.49
CA LEU A 88 13.54 -14.23 -41.32
C LEU A 88 12.69 -13.03 -41.80
N ASN A 89 12.55 -11.99 -40.98
CA ASN A 89 11.79 -10.78 -41.34
C ASN A 89 12.38 -10.01 -42.52
N GLU A 90 13.70 -10.03 -42.69
CA GLU A 90 14.40 -9.37 -43.80
C GLU A 90 14.37 -10.26 -45.06
N GLU A 91 14.46 -11.58 -44.88
CA GLU A 91 14.39 -12.54 -46.00
C GLU A 91 13.01 -12.55 -46.67
N VAL A 92 11.92 -12.59 -45.91
CA VAL A 92 10.55 -12.57 -46.47
C VAL A 92 10.28 -11.27 -47.24
N LEU A 93 10.81 -10.13 -46.75
CA LEU A 93 10.74 -8.85 -47.46
C LEU A 93 11.57 -8.84 -48.75
N ARG A 94 12.78 -9.43 -48.72
CA ARG A 94 13.65 -9.57 -49.89
C ARG A 94 13.01 -10.43 -50.97
N PHE A 95 12.42 -11.57 -50.57
CA PHE A 95 11.73 -12.49 -51.48
C PHE A 95 10.52 -11.83 -52.14
N ALA A 96 9.62 -11.23 -51.36
CA ALA A 96 8.43 -10.58 -51.89
C ALA A 96 8.77 -9.47 -52.91
N ARG A 97 9.77 -8.62 -52.62
CA ARG A 97 10.21 -7.57 -53.56
C ARG A 97 10.76 -8.10 -54.89
N ALA A 98 11.26 -9.33 -54.93
CA ALA A 98 11.88 -9.92 -56.12
C ALA A 98 10.88 -10.73 -56.97
N GLU A 99 10.03 -11.54 -56.33
CA GLU A 99 9.22 -12.57 -57.00
C GLU A 99 7.71 -12.29 -56.92
N HIS A 100 7.25 -11.58 -55.87
CA HIS A 100 5.84 -11.26 -55.62
C HIS A 100 5.64 -9.76 -55.30
N PRO A 101 5.92 -8.85 -56.26
CA PRO A 101 5.76 -7.41 -56.03
C PRO A 101 4.31 -7.00 -55.72
N ASP A 102 3.32 -7.86 -56.01
CA ASP A 102 1.92 -7.70 -55.60
C ASP A 102 1.69 -7.89 -54.08
N TRP A 103 2.65 -8.47 -53.34
CA TRP A 103 2.59 -8.60 -51.89
C TRP A 103 3.05 -7.32 -51.16
N ILE A 104 3.57 -6.33 -51.88
CA ILE A 104 4.08 -5.07 -51.35
C ILE A 104 3.10 -3.95 -51.69
N SER A 105 2.89 -3.02 -50.76
CA SER A 105 2.04 -1.84 -50.98
C SER A 105 2.58 -0.97 -52.15
N PRO A 106 1.73 -0.23 -52.88
CA PRO A 106 2.16 0.59 -54.02
C PRO A 106 3.24 1.65 -53.72
N ASP A 107 3.41 2.03 -52.45
CA ASP A 107 4.46 2.94 -51.98
C ASP A 107 5.79 2.25 -51.59
N GLY A 108 5.84 0.91 -51.62
CA GLY A 108 7.02 0.10 -51.29
C GLY A 108 7.35 -0.04 -49.80
N GLN A 109 6.53 0.54 -48.90
CA GLN A 109 6.85 0.69 -47.47
C GLN A 109 6.21 -0.35 -46.56
N LYS A 110 5.22 -1.12 -47.04
CA LYS A 110 4.41 -2.04 -46.25
C LYS A 110 4.04 -3.31 -47.04
N TRP A 111 3.44 -4.27 -46.34
CA TRP A 111 2.74 -5.38 -46.98
C TRP A 111 1.45 -4.87 -47.63
N ALA A 112 1.03 -5.49 -48.74
CA ALA A 112 -0.20 -5.16 -49.43
C ALA A 112 -1.43 -5.43 -48.54
N ASP A 113 -2.47 -4.60 -48.71
CA ASP A 113 -3.72 -4.77 -47.99
C ASP A 113 -4.43 -6.09 -48.40
N GLY A 114 -5.13 -6.70 -47.45
CA GLY A 114 -5.78 -8.01 -47.61
C GLY A 114 -4.82 -9.21 -47.55
N LEU A 115 -3.52 -9.01 -47.36
CA LEU A 115 -2.52 -10.08 -47.33
C LEU A 115 -2.24 -10.62 -45.92
N PHE A 116 -2.08 -11.94 -45.81
CA PHE A 116 -1.49 -12.62 -44.67
C PHE A 116 -0.43 -13.62 -45.16
N ILE A 117 0.83 -13.43 -44.73
CA ILE A 117 1.95 -14.32 -45.01
C ILE A 117 2.29 -15.13 -43.74
N PHE A 118 2.32 -16.45 -43.87
CA PHE A 118 2.95 -17.35 -42.90
C PHE A 118 4.28 -17.86 -43.47
N ALA A 119 5.38 -17.57 -42.77
CA ALA A 119 6.73 -17.94 -43.20
C ALA A 119 7.36 -18.97 -42.27
N LEU A 120 8.06 -19.94 -42.85
CA LEU A 120 8.73 -21.03 -42.14
C LEU A 120 10.16 -21.24 -42.68
N ASP A 121 11.14 -21.18 -41.78
CA ASP A 121 12.48 -21.68 -42.01
C ASP A 121 12.69 -22.96 -41.17
N PRO A 122 12.60 -24.16 -41.78
CA PRO A 122 12.77 -25.42 -41.07
C PRO A 122 14.24 -25.70 -40.68
N VAL A 123 15.20 -25.01 -41.32
CA VAL A 123 16.64 -25.20 -41.07
C VAL A 123 17.15 -24.23 -40.01
N GLY A 124 16.85 -22.93 -40.16
CA GLY A 124 17.14 -21.90 -39.16
C GLY A 124 16.24 -21.95 -37.93
N ARG A 125 15.17 -22.76 -37.95
CA ARG A 125 14.19 -22.93 -36.86
C ARG A 125 13.45 -21.63 -36.50
N HIS A 126 13.05 -20.89 -37.53
CA HIS A 126 12.32 -19.62 -37.38
C HIS A 126 10.92 -19.71 -38.00
N VAL A 127 9.94 -19.14 -37.30
CA VAL A 127 8.57 -18.96 -37.80
C VAL A 127 8.21 -17.48 -37.79
N GLY A 128 7.55 -17.01 -38.85
CA GLY A 128 7.22 -15.61 -39.06
C GLY A 128 5.78 -15.41 -39.50
N THR A 129 5.17 -14.31 -39.07
CA THR A 129 3.82 -13.89 -39.49
C THR A 129 3.85 -12.44 -39.93
N TYR A 130 3.28 -12.16 -41.10
CA TYR A 130 3.27 -10.83 -41.71
C TYR A 130 1.88 -10.53 -42.29
N MET A 131 1.44 -9.28 -42.20
CA MET A 131 0.10 -8.87 -42.61
C MET A 131 0.11 -7.49 -43.28
N GLY A 132 -0.84 -7.27 -44.20
CA GLY A 132 -1.31 -5.94 -44.59
C GLY A 132 -1.74 -5.10 -43.38
N GLU A 133 -1.77 -3.77 -43.52
CA GLU A 133 -2.14 -2.90 -42.40
C GLU A 133 -3.62 -3.03 -42.02
N ASP A 134 -4.46 -3.32 -43.00
CA ASP A 134 -5.89 -3.64 -42.86
C ASP A 134 -6.15 -5.06 -42.30
N ARG A 135 -5.10 -5.85 -42.05
CA ARG A 135 -5.13 -7.19 -41.43
C ARG A 135 -4.26 -7.27 -40.17
N LYS A 136 -3.83 -6.11 -39.65
CA LYS A 136 -2.83 -5.96 -38.57
C LYS A 136 -3.36 -6.40 -37.20
N VAL A 137 -2.66 -7.36 -36.59
CA VAL A 137 -2.91 -7.83 -35.21
C VAL A 137 -1.84 -7.31 -34.23
N SER A 138 -2.12 -7.37 -32.92
CA SER A 138 -1.18 -6.96 -31.85
C SER A 138 0.09 -7.82 -31.82
N LEU A 139 1.12 -7.39 -31.09
CA LEU A 139 2.33 -8.21 -30.92
C LEU A 139 2.03 -9.55 -30.22
N GLU A 140 1.24 -9.51 -29.13
CA GLU A 140 0.78 -10.71 -28.41
C GLU A 140 0.00 -11.66 -29.34
N GLN A 141 -0.82 -11.14 -30.24
CA GLN A 141 -1.54 -11.95 -31.23
C GLN A 141 -0.62 -12.57 -32.28
N ARG A 142 0.50 -11.94 -32.65
CA ARG A 142 1.51 -12.54 -33.55
C ARG A 142 2.24 -13.68 -32.85
N ASP A 143 2.57 -13.49 -31.58
CA ASP A 143 3.19 -14.54 -30.77
C ASP A 143 2.23 -15.74 -30.61
N ASP A 144 0.93 -15.50 -30.38
CA ASP A 144 -0.12 -16.54 -30.39
C ASP A 144 -0.18 -17.32 -31.71
N ILE A 145 -0.12 -16.63 -32.86
CA ILE A 145 -0.13 -17.24 -34.21
C ILE A 145 1.10 -18.12 -34.41
N GLN A 146 2.28 -17.64 -34.02
CA GLN A 146 3.53 -18.39 -34.10
C GLN A 146 3.50 -19.60 -33.17
N ASN A 147 3.15 -19.39 -31.89
CA ASN A 147 3.11 -20.41 -30.84
C ASN A 147 2.15 -21.55 -31.18
N ALA A 148 1.01 -21.27 -31.82
CA ALA A 148 0.08 -22.31 -32.28
C ALA A 148 0.68 -23.30 -33.30
N ALA A 149 1.78 -22.92 -33.96
CA ALA A 149 2.53 -23.82 -34.85
C ALA A 149 3.75 -24.47 -34.16
N LYS A 150 4.36 -23.85 -33.15
CA LYS A 150 5.71 -24.19 -32.67
C LYS A 150 5.88 -25.66 -32.28
N ASP A 151 4.99 -26.23 -31.49
CA ASP A 151 5.11 -27.62 -31.03
C ASP A 151 5.16 -28.60 -32.23
N LEU A 152 4.30 -28.38 -33.23
CA LEU A 152 4.26 -29.17 -34.47
C LEU A 152 5.54 -28.96 -35.32
N LEU A 153 6.03 -27.73 -35.40
CA LEU A 153 7.26 -27.39 -36.12
C LEU A 153 8.53 -27.92 -35.42
N GLN A 154 8.54 -28.00 -34.08
CA GLN A 154 9.61 -28.64 -33.31
C GLN A 154 9.72 -30.12 -33.70
N ASP A 155 8.58 -30.82 -33.73
CA ASP A 155 8.40 -32.22 -34.15
C ASP A 155 8.55 -32.45 -35.67
N ALA A 156 8.95 -31.43 -36.44
CA ALA A 156 9.10 -31.45 -37.90
C ALA A 156 7.83 -31.79 -38.70
N GLN A 157 6.65 -31.57 -38.11
CA GLN A 157 5.34 -31.69 -38.77
C GLN A 157 5.04 -30.39 -39.54
N TRP A 158 5.87 -30.08 -40.54
CA TRP A 158 5.88 -28.79 -41.24
C TRP A 158 4.51 -28.40 -41.82
N THR A 159 3.84 -29.34 -42.48
CA THR A 159 2.53 -29.11 -43.11
C THR A 159 1.45 -28.79 -42.08
N ASP A 160 1.35 -29.58 -41.01
CA ASP A 160 0.34 -29.39 -39.96
C ASP A 160 0.63 -28.15 -39.11
N GLY A 161 1.90 -27.84 -38.83
CA GLY A 161 2.33 -26.61 -38.18
C GLY A 161 1.94 -25.36 -38.98
N THR A 162 2.14 -25.36 -40.31
CA THR A 162 1.66 -24.28 -41.18
C THR A 162 0.13 -24.16 -41.15
N ILE A 163 -0.61 -25.27 -41.21
CA ILE A 163 -2.09 -25.25 -41.13
C ILE A 163 -2.55 -24.66 -39.79
N ALA A 164 -1.92 -25.05 -38.67
CA ALA A 164 -2.25 -24.57 -37.34
C ALA A 164 -1.99 -23.05 -37.19
N GLY A 165 -0.82 -22.59 -37.65
CA GLY A 165 -0.47 -21.16 -37.66
C GLY A 165 -1.41 -20.33 -38.53
N VAL A 166 -1.72 -20.78 -39.75
CA VAL A 166 -2.66 -20.07 -40.64
C VAL A 166 -4.08 -20.04 -40.05
N ARG A 167 -4.55 -21.14 -39.45
CA ARG A 167 -5.85 -21.19 -38.76
C ARG A 167 -5.92 -20.21 -37.59
N ARG A 168 -4.87 -20.17 -36.76
CA ARG A 168 -4.79 -19.21 -35.65
C ARG A 168 -4.73 -17.77 -36.14
N GLY A 169 -4.10 -17.53 -37.30
CA GLY A 169 -4.14 -16.24 -37.99
C GLY A 169 -5.57 -15.81 -38.34
N ALA A 170 -6.34 -16.70 -38.97
CA ALA A 170 -7.72 -16.42 -39.36
C ALA A 170 -8.66 -16.13 -38.16
N GLU A 171 -8.44 -16.80 -37.03
CA GLU A 171 -9.19 -16.56 -35.78
C GLU A 171 -8.98 -15.17 -35.16
N LEU A 172 -7.84 -14.51 -35.48
CA LEU A 172 -7.38 -13.29 -34.82
C LEU A 172 -7.38 -12.06 -35.76
N ILE A 173 -7.10 -12.25 -37.05
CA ILE A 173 -7.12 -11.19 -38.08
C ILE A 173 -8.54 -10.65 -38.23
N ASN A 174 -8.71 -9.35 -38.01
CA ASN A 174 -9.98 -8.61 -38.06
C ASN A 174 -11.11 -9.22 -37.19
N GLN A 175 -10.73 -9.93 -36.13
CA GLN A 175 -11.69 -10.42 -35.13
C GLN A 175 -12.48 -9.24 -34.54
N PRO A 176 -13.83 -9.29 -34.53
CA PRO A 176 -14.64 -8.20 -34.00
C PRO A 176 -14.26 -7.85 -32.55
N TRP A 177 -13.99 -6.56 -32.30
CA TRP A 177 -13.39 -6.08 -31.04
C TRP A 177 -14.05 -6.61 -29.77
N TYR A 178 -15.38 -6.74 -29.77
CA TYR A 178 -16.19 -7.22 -28.66
C TYR A 178 -16.11 -8.74 -28.39
N ARG A 179 -15.51 -9.53 -29.29
CA ARG A 179 -15.27 -10.99 -29.14
C ARG A 179 -13.82 -11.35 -28.81
N SER A 180 -12.88 -10.41 -28.89
CA SER A 180 -11.49 -10.71 -28.56
C SER A 180 -11.34 -11.15 -27.11
N ALA A 181 -10.54 -12.19 -26.86
CA ALA A 181 -10.24 -12.66 -25.51
C ALA A 181 -9.65 -11.51 -24.67
N ALA A 182 -8.80 -10.68 -25.26
CA ALA A 182 -8.25 -9.47 -24.66
C ALA A 182 -9.33 -8.47 -24.22
N PHE A 183 -10.37 -8.20 -25.03
CA PHE A 183 -11.48 -7.33 -24.64
C PHE A 183 -12.33 -7.93 -23.52
N VAL A 184 -12.66 -9.22 -23.62
CA VAL A 184 -13.44 -9.91 -22.57
C VAL A 184 -12.67 -9.90 -21.24
N ILE A 185 -11.39 -10.27 -21.26
CA ILE A 185 -10.49 -10.21 -20.09
C ILE A 185 -10.39 -8.77 -19.58
N THR A 186 -10.18 -7.77 -20.44
CA THR A 186 -10.06 -6.35 -20.03
C THR A 186 -11.36 -5.82 -19.42
N ALA A 187 -12.52 -6.20 -19.95
CA ALA A 187 -13.83 -5.83 -19.40
C ALA A 187 -14.05 -6.48 -18.02
N TRP A 188 -13.73 -7.77 -17.87
CA TRP A 188 -13.78 -8.47 -16.58
C TRP A 188 -12.78 -7.90 -15.57
N VAL A 189 -11.55 -7.63 -15.97
CA VAL A 189 -10.51 -7.02 -15.12
C VAL A 189 -10.88 -5.60 -14.71
N THR A 190 -11.41 -4.79 -15.63
CA THR A 190 -11.87 -3.42 -15.32
C THR A 190 -13.08 -3.43 -14.40
N GLY A 191 -14.06 -4.32 -14.65
CA GLY A 191 -15.22 -4.51 -13.76
C GLY A 191 -14.83 -5.01 -12.37
N ALA A 192 -13.91 -5.98 -12.30
CA ALA A 192 -13.36 -6.49 -11.04
C ALA A 192 -12.55 -5.41 -10.30
N ALA A 193 -11.70 -4.66 -10.99
CA ALA A 193 -10.92 -3.55 -10.41
C ALA A 193 -11.83 -2.43 -9.88
N ALA A 194 -12.90 -2.08 -10.61
CA ALA A 194 -13.90 -1.12 -10.15
C ALA A 194 -14.66 -1.64 -8.91
N ALA A 195 -15.05 -2.92 -8.88
CA ALA A 195 -15.70 -3.55 -7.73
C ALA A 195 -14.77 -3.62 -6.50
N LEU A 196 -13.51 -4.01 -6.69
CA LEU A 196 -12.47 -4.02 -5.66
C LEU A 196 -12.18 -2.62 -5.12
N GLY A 197 -12.09 -1.61 -6.00
CA GLY A 197 -11.94 -0.20 -5.62
C GLY A 197 -13.14 0.32 -4.81
N ALA A 198 -14.36 -0.03 -5.20
CA ALA A 198 -15.58 0.31 -4.46
C ALA A 198 -15.61 -0.39 -3.09
N ALA A 199 -15.26 -1.67 -3.01
CA ALA A 199 -15.14 -2.43 -1.77
C ALA A 199 -14.08 -1.83 -0.84
N ALA A 200 -12.89 -1.50 -1.36
CA ALA A 200 -11.82 -0.84 -0.61
C ALA A 200 -12.27 0.52 -0.05
N LEU A 201 -13.00 1.33 -0.83
CA LEU A 201 -13.57 2.60 -0.37
C LEU A 201 -14.62 2.41 0.74
N LEU A 202 -15.44 1.36 0.67
CA LEU A 202 -16.40 1.02 1.73
C LEU A 202 -15.69 0.55 3.00
N ILE A 203 -14.66 -0.30 2.89
CA ILE A 203 -13.81 -0.74 4.01
C ILE A 203 -13.14 0.47 4.67
N VAL A 204 -12.49 1.35 3.89
CA VAL A 204 -11.85 2.57 4.42
C VAL A 204 -12.87 3.46 5.12
N ARG A 205 -14.09 3.63 4.60
CA ARG A 205 -15.17 4.39 5.25
C ARG A 205 -15.64 3.74 6.55
N ALA A 206 -15.80 2.42 6.59
CA ALA A 206 -16.20 1.69 7.79
C ALA A 206 -15.13 1.75 8.88
N VAL A 207 -13.87 1.51 8.55
CA VAL A 207 -12.71 1.62 9.45
C VAL A 207 -12.55 3.04 9.96
N THR A 208 -12.64 4.06 9.08
CA THR A 208 -12.58 5.48 9.49
C THR A 208 -13.70 5.81 10.48
N ARG A 209 -14.93 5.35 10.23
CA ARG A 209 -16.08 5.59 11.14
C ARG A 209 -15.97 4.82 12.46
N ALA A 210 -15.40 3.62 12.47
CA ALA A 210 -15.09 2.88 13.69
C ALA A 210 -14.02 3.61 14.51
N ALA A 211 -12.94 4.06 13.87
CA ALA A 211 -11.89 4.87 14.50
C ALA A 211 -12.46 6.18 15.08
N CYS A 212 -13.28 6.93 14.33
CA CYS A 212 -13.92 8.15 14.82
C CYS A 212 -14.74 7.88 16.10
N ARG A 213 -15.54 6.81 16.15
CA ARG A 213 -16.33 6.50 17.35
C ARG A 213 -15.45 6.14 18.55
N LYS A 214 -14.36 5.40 18.34
CA LYS A 214 -13.41 5.05 19.40
C LYS A 214 -12.70 6.30 19.95
N GLU A 215 -12.24 7.20 19.07
CA GLU A 215 -11.58 8.43 19.50
C GLU A 215 -12.58 9.40 20.16
N LEU A 216 -13.81 9.50 19.66
CA LEU A 216 -14.87 10.28 20.28
C LEU A 216 -15.18 9.80 21.70
N GLN A 217 -15.38 8.50 21.90
CA GLN A 217 -15.59 7.91 23.23
C GLN A 217 -14.38 8.09 24.18
N ARG A 218 -13.17 8.23 23.65
CA ARG A 218 -11.99 8.57 24.46
C ARG A 218 -12.04 10.04 24.88
N GLY A 219 -12.26 10.95 23.92
CA GLY A 219 -12.36 12.39 24.19
C GLY A 219 -13.49 12.72 25.15
N ASP A 220 -14.68 12.14 24.92
CA ASP A 220 -15.85 12.34 25.80
C ASP A 220 -15.58 11.88 27.24
N ARG A 221 -14.82 10.77 27.44
CA ARG A 221 -14.48 10.28 28.78
C ARG A 221 -13.55 11.24 29.51
N SER A 222 -12.41 11.57 28.89
CA SER A 222 -11.41 12.46 29.49
C SER A 222 -11.93 13.89 29.68
N TYR A 223 -12.76 14.38 28.75
CA TYR A 223 -13.40 15.68 28.89
C TYR A 223 -14.48 15.68 29.99
N ALA A 224 -15.26 14.61 30.12
CA ALA A 224 -16.25 14.49 31.20
C ALA A 224 -15.61 14.47 32.59
N SER A 225 -14.48 13.73 32.73
CA SER A 225 -13.61 13.69 33.91
C SER A 225 -13.24 15.12 34.36
N VAL A 226 -12.45 15.82 33.54
CA VAL A 226 -12.03 17.22 33.76
C VAL A 226 -13.20 18.17 34.02
N SER A 227 -14.30 18.05 33.28
CA SER A 227 -15.44 18.96 33.43
C SER A 227 -16.23 18.75 34.73
N THR A 228 -16.08 17.59 35.37
CA THR A 228 -16.72 17.27 36.66
C THR A 228 -15.85 17.77 37.81
N ASP A 229 -14.53 17.61 37.69
CA ASP A 229 -13.58 17.85 38.77
C ASP A 229 -12.87 19.23 38.69
N LEU A 230 -13.24 20.09 37.74
CA LEU A 230 -12.65 21.43 37.51
C LEU A 230 -12.45 22.29 38.79
N ASP A 231 -13.45 22.35 39.68
CA ASP A 231 -13.35 23.10 40.94
C ASP A 231 -12.36 22.44 41.92
N VAL A 232 -12.20 21.12 41.83
CA VAL A 232 -11.22 20.32 42.60
C VAL A 232 -9.81 20.50 42.01
N THR A 233 -9.67 20.60 40.68
CA THR A 233 -8.41 20.94 40.00
C THR A 233 -7.87 22.28 40.49
N GLU A 234 -8.69 23.34 40.46
CA GLU A 234 -8.31 24.69 40.89
C GLU A 234 -7.97 24.73 42.40
N LEU A 235 -8.72 23.99 43.24
CA LEU A 235 -8.41 23.85 44.67
C LEU A 235 -7.09 23.11 44.93
N ASN A 236 -6.84 22.01 44.20
CA ASN A 236 -5.58 21.27 44.28
C ASN A 236 -4.41 22.15 43.82
N ALA A 237 -4.55 22.88 42.72
CA ALA A 237 -3.54 23.81 42.26
C ALA A 237 -3.24 24.91 43.29
N GLY A 238 -4.29 25.49 43.91
CA GLY A 238 -4.14 26.49 44.98
C GLY A 238 -3.49 25.98 46.27
N THR A 239 -3.22 24.68 46.40
CA THR A 239 -2.57 24.07 47.58
C THR A 239 -1.21 23.45 47.29
N ILE A 240 -0.74 23.39 46.03
CA ILE A 240 0.62 22.93 45.69
C ILE A 240 1.68 23.91 46.27
N PRO A 241 2.74 23.43 46.94
CA PRO A 241 3.81 24.28 47.44
C PRO A 241 4.54 25.04 46.30
N GLU A 242 4.46 26.37 46.30
CA GLU A 242 5.12 27.22 45.29
C GLU A 242 6.65 27.28 45.43
N ASP A 243 7.16 27.02 46.64
CA ASP A 243 8.59 26.91 46.94
C ASP A 243 9.22 25.62 46.41
N SER A 244 8.39 24.61 46.10
CA SER A 244 8.84 23.38 45.44
C SER A 244 9.25 23.65 43.99
N SER A 245 10.42 23.14 43.59
CA SER A 245 10.90 23.22 42.20
C SER A 245 10.00 22.43 41.23
N TYR A 246 9.46 21.31 41.68
CA TYR A 246 8.50 20.49 40.94
C TYR A 246 7.09 21.11 40.98
N GLY A 247 6.66 21.60 42.15
CA GLY A 247 5.36 22.26 42.34
C GLY A 247 5.18 23.50 41.46
N SER A 248 6.14 24.44 41.53
CA SER A 248 6.15 25.67 40.71
C SER A 248 6.12 25.38 39.19
N SER A 249 6.79 24.32 38.75
CA SER A 249 6.79 23.88 37.35
C SER A 249 5.43 23.32 36.89
N VAL A 250 4.73 22.58 37.75
CA VAL A 250 3.35 22.11 37.49
C VAL A 250 2.37 23.30 37.46
N LEU A 251 2.52 24.23 38.40
CA LEU A 251 1.72 25.46 38.45
C LEU A 251 1.93 26.35 37.21
N GLU A 252 3.13 26.38 36.62
CA GLU A 252 3.36 27.04 35.34
C GLU A 252 2.49 26.45 34.21
N LYS A 253 2.33 25.12 34.16
CA LYS A 253 1.43 24.48 33.17
C LYS A 253 -0.03 24.81 33.48
N HIS A 254 -0.42 24.78 34.77
CA HIS A 254 -1.76 25.11 35.24
C HIS A 254 -2.23 26.51 34.83
N ARG A 255 -1.33 27.52 34.79
CA ARG A 255 -1.67 28.89 34.29
C ARG A 255 -2.28 28.91 32.89
N THR A 256 -2.11 27.85 32.08
CA THR A 256 -2.70 27.72 30.74
C THR A 256 -3.92 26.79 30.69
N PHE A 257 -4.31 26.17 31.81
CA PHE A 257 -5.35 25.15 31.91
C PHE A 257 -6.71 25.64 31.42
N LEU A 258 -7.24 26.73 31.96
CA LEU A 258 -8.53 27.30 31.53
C LEU A 258 -8.57 27.67 30.04
N ASN A 259 -7.45 28.14 29.46
CA ASN A 259 -7.36 28.42 28.03
C ASN A 259 -7.41 27.13 27.18
N ARG A 260 -6.72 26.07 27.63
CA ARG A 260 -6.76 24.73 27.01
C ARG A 260 -8.14 24.08 27.15
N TYR A 261 -8.79 24.23 28.31
CA TYR A 261 -10.16 23.77 28.57
C TYR A 261 -11.14 24.43 27.61
N ASN A 262 -11.14 25.76 27.52
CA ASN A 262 -11.99 26.51 26.59
C ASN A 262 -11.75 26.12 25.11
N ALA A 263 -10.49 25.93 24.70
CA ALA A 263 -10.15 25.43 23.36
C ALA A 263 -10.70 24.01 23.12
N THR A 264 -10.63 23.14 24.12
CA THR A 264 -11.14 21.76 24.06
C THR A 264 -12.67 21.71 24.06
N THR A 265 -13.35 22.61 24.79
CA THR A 265 -14.80 22.83 24.69
C THR A 265 -15.19 23.26 23.27
N GLY A 266 -14.40 24.14 22.64
CA GLY A 266 -14.57 24.53 21.23
C GLY A 266 -14.31 23.38 20.23
N LEU A 267 -13.45 22.42 20.56
CA LEU A 267 -13.26 21.18 19.80
C LEU A 267 -14.44 20.22 19.99
N SER A 268 -14.87 20.00 21.23
CA SER A 268 -16.03 19.17 21.61
C SER A 268 -17.29 19.60 20.86
N ASN A 269 -17.64 20.88 20.93
CA ASN A 269 -18.80 21.45 20.23
C ASN A 269 -18.75 21.21 18.71
N ARG A 270 -17.57 21.39 18.09
CA ARG A 270 -17.39 21.14 16.63
C ARG A 270 -17.49 19.66 16.27
N VAL A 271 -17.05 18.76 17.15
CA VAL A 271 -17.10 17.31 16.94
C VAL A 271 -18.53 16.77 17.12
N HIS A 272 -19.23 17.18 18.17
CA HIS A 272 -20.61 16.75 18.44
C HIS A 272 -21.63 17.34 17.46
N ALA A 273 -21.32 18.46 16.80
CA ALA A 273 -22.09 18.98 15.67
C ALA A 273 -21.97 18.13 14.37
N LEU A 274 -21.05 17.16 14.30
CA LEU A 274 -20.87 16.35 13.09
C LEU A 274 -22.01 15.33 12.90
N PRO A 275 -22.72 15.33 11.75
CA PRO A 275 -23.73 14.31 11.49
C PRO A 275 -23.08 12.94 11.32
N GLN A 276 -23.77 11.88 11.73
CA GLN A 276 -23.23 10.51 11.82
C GLN A 276 -22.60 9.97 10.50
N LYS A 277 -23.05 10.48 9.34
CA LYS A 277 -22.49 10.16 8.01
C LYS A 277 -21.12 10.81 7.76
N ALA A 278 -20.82 11.93 8.41
CA ALA A 278 -19.56 12.66 8.26
C ALA A 278 -18.39 11.97 8.98
N LEU A 279 -18.66 11.10 9.97
CA LEU A 279 -17.65 10.32 10.69
C LEU A 279 -16.87 9.33 9.79
N SER A 280 -17.30 9.06 8.55
CA SER A 280 -16.54 8.23 7.61
C SER A 280 -15.51 9.01 6.77
N ARG A 281 -15.27 10.29 7.07
CA ARG A 281 -14.29 11.16 6.37
C ARG A 281 -12.99 11.28 7.17
N ARG A 282 -11.83 11.14 6.51
CA ARG A 282 -10.51 11.26 7.16
C ARG A 282 -10.25 12.64 7.78
N SER A 283 -10.76 13.71 7.17
CA SER A 283 -10.71 15.08 7.73
C SER A 283 -11.33 15.14 9.12
N ASN A 284 -12.46 14.45 9.29
CA ASN A 284 -13.23 14.49 10.52
C ASN A 284 -12.62 13.54 11.56
N LEU A 285 -12.00 12.43 11.14
CA LEU A 285 -11.15 11.63 12.02
C LEU A 285 -9.97 12.45 12.58
N LYS A 286 -9.39 13.37 11.81
CA LYS A 286 -8.36 14.29 12.32
C LYS A 286 -8.93 15.20 13.41
N LEU A 287 -10.07 15.86 13.16
CA LEU A 287 -10.74 16.73 14.14
C LEU A 287 -11.16 15.99 15.43
N VAL A 288 -11.70 14.77 15.31
CA VAL A 288 -12.08 13.95 16.47
C VAL A 288 -10.85 13.51 17.27
N ARG A 289 -9.72 13.23 16.61
CA ARG A 289 -8.45 12.96 17.31
C ARG A 289 -7.91 14.20 18.00
N GLU A 290 -7.92 15.35 17.33
CA GLU A 290 -7.51 16.64 17.90
C GLU A 290 -8.31 16.96 19.18
N TYR A 291 -9.62 16.73 19.17
CA TYR A 291 -10.46 16.78 20.37
C TYR A 291 -10.01 15.77 21.45
N ALA A 292 -9.90 14.49 21.09
CA ALA A 292 -9.61 13.43 22.04
C ALA A 292 -8.19 13.49 22.62
N ASP A 293 -7.22 14.02 21.88
CA ASP A 293 -5.85 14.28 22.32
C ASP A 293 -5.81 15.51 23.25
N ALA A 294 -6.51 16.60 22.91
CA ALA A 294 -6.61 17.77 23.79
C ALA A 294 -7.36 17.49 25.10
N ALA A 295 -8.43 16.69 25.05
CA ALA A 295 -9.15 16.23 26.23
C ALA A 295 -8.29 15.34 27.14
N ALA A 296 -7.51 14.41 26.56
CA ALA A 296 -6.60 13.56 27.32
C ALA A 296 -5.39 14.33 27.90
N GLU A 297 -4.92 15.38 27.22
CA GLU A 297 -3.86 16.27 27.75
C GLU A 297 -4.35 17.14 28.92
N LEU A 298 -5.65 17.47 28.98
CA LEU A 298 -6.26 18.14 30.14
C LEU A 298 -6.44 17.18 31.32
N ASP A 299 -7.05 16.01 31.07
CA ASP A 299 -7.31 14.94 32.05
C ASP A 299 -6.03 14.51 32.77
N ALA A 300 -4.96 14.33 32.00
CA ALA A 300 -3.66 13.97 32.57
C ALA A 300 -2.91 15.14 33.25
N LEU A 301 -3.23 16.39 32.93
CA LEU A 301 -2.68 17.56 33.65
C LEU A 301 -3.42 17.77 34.99
N ASP A 302 -4.74 17.52 35.03
CA ASP A 302 -5.55 17.49 36.25
C ASP A 302 -5.08 16.37 37.20
N ASP A 303 -4.92 15.14 36.71
CA ASP A 303 -4.32 14.01 37.45
C ASP A 303 -2.95 14.40 38.05
N VAL A 304 -2.09 15.11 37.30
CA VAL A 304 -0.78 15.56 37.78
C VAL A 304 -0.89 16.67 38.82
N ILE A 305 -1.87 17.57 38.72
CA ILE A 305 -2.13 18.60 39.74
C ILE A 305 -2.60 17.93 41.05
N ALA A 306 -3.52 16.98 40.96
CA ALA A 306 -3.98 16.20 42.09
C ALA A 306 -2.86 15.36 42.74
N ASP A 307 -2.04 14.66 41.94
CA ASP A 307 -0.89 13.90 42.43
C ASP A 307 0.19 14.81 43.03
N SER A 308 0.44 15.99 42.45
CA SER A 308 1.40 16.97 42.98
C SER A 308 0.96 17.49 44.33
N ASN A 309 -0.30 17.89 44.47
CA ASN A 309 -0.87 18.29 45.75
C ASN A 309 -0.76 17.13 46.76
N ALA A 310 -1.21 15.94 46.38
CA ALA A 310 -1.25 14.78 47.25
C ALA A 310 0.14 14.34 47.75
N PHE A 311 1.15 14.37 46.87
CA PHE A 311 2.50 13.90 47.15
C PHE A 311 3.36 14.94 47.87
N LEU A 312 3.41 16.19 47.36
CA LEU A 312 4.26 17.25 47.92
C LEU A 312 3.77 17.67 49.32
N ASN A 313 2.45 17.75 49.54
CA ASN A 313 1.89 18.03 50.87
C ASN A 313 1.76 16.79 51.77
N ARG A 314 2.27 15.62 51.35
CA ARG A 314 2.25 14.38 52.16
C ARG A 314 0.84 13.99 52.65
N SER A 315 -0.16 14.26 51.83
CA SER A 315 -1.57 13.94 52.13
C SER A 315 -1.81 12.44 52.36
N SER A 316 -2.96 12.05 52.91
CA SER A 316 -3.28 10.63 53.13
C SER A 316 -3.17 9.72 51.88
N THR A 317 -3.27 10.29 50.67
CA THR A 317 -3.16 9.58 49.39
C THR A 317 -1.76 9.65 48.75
N TRP A 318 -0.76 10.26 49.42
CA TRP A 318 0.62 10.37 48.91
C TRP A 318 1.23 9.05 48.40
N PRO A 319 0.96 7.84 48.98
CA PRO A 319 1.53 6.61 48.46
C PRO A 319 1.01 6.24 47.06
N THR A 320 -0.25 6.60 46.74
CA THR A 320 -0.85 6.35 45.42
C THR A 320 -0.27 7.30 44.38
N ALA A 321 -0.09 8.57 44.73
CA ALA A 321 0.57 9.55 43.87
C ALA A 321 2.03 9.15 43.58
N TRP A 322 2.76 8.65 44.59
CA TRP A 322 4.12 8.10 44.41
C TRP A 322 4.16 6.87 43.50
N ASP A 323 3.21 5.94 43.65
CA ASP A 323 3.11 4.76 42.78
C ASP A 323 2.87 5.14 41.30
N ARG A 324 2.03 6.15 41.06
CA ARG A 324 1.83 6.77 39.74
C ARG A 324 3.11 7.39 39.18
N GLN A 325 3.91 8.08 39.99
CA GLN A 325 5.23 8.60 39.55
C GLN A 325 6.20 7.48 39.13
N LEU A 326 6.18 6.35 39.85
CA LEU A 326 7.05 5.20 39.57
C LEU A 326 6.61 4.34 38.38
N SER A 327 5.31 4.36 38.04
CA SER A 327 4.70 3.49 37.02
C SER A 327 5.43 3.53 35.65
N PRO A 328 5.76 4.70 35.05
CA PRO A 328 6.49 4.77 33.79
C PRO A 328 7.88 4.12 33.86
N PHE A 329 8.63 4.39 34.93
CA PHE A 329 9.97 3.82 35.12
C PHE A 329 9.92 2.30 35.32
N ARG A 330 8.99 1.79 36.13
CA ARG A 330 8.77 0.35 36.29
C ARG A 330 8.37 -0.33 34.98
N SER A 331 7.55 0.32 34.15
CA SER A 331 7.16 -0.17 32.83
C SER A 331 8.37 -0.30 31.88
N ASP A 332 9.24 0.72 31.85
CA ASP A 332 10.50 0.64 31.09
C ASP A 332 11.40 -0.50 31.62
N LEU A 333 11.61 -0.59 32.94
CA LEU A 333 12.42 -1.64 33.56
C LEU A 333 11.90 -3.06 33.24
N ALA A 334 10.58 -3.27 33.27
CA ALA A 334 9.96 -4.55 32.91
C ALA A 334 10.09 -4.86 31.41
N GLY A 335 10.04 -3.85 30.55
CA GLY A 335 10.19 -4.00 29.10
C GLY A 335 11.61 -4.37 28.63
N LEU A 336 12.63 -4.21 29.47
CA LEU A 336 14.04 -4.43 29.09
C LEU A 336 14.32 -5.86 28.60
N GLU A 337 13.82 -6.89 29.27
CA GLU A 337 14.14 -8.27 28.85
C GLU A 337 13.52 -8.61 27.48
N GLN A 338 12.32 -8.08 27.19
CA GLN A 338 11.66 -8.24 25.89
C GLN A 338 12.38 -7.46 24.77
N LEU A 339 13.01 -6.33 25.10
CA LEU A 339 13.85 -5.57 24.16
C LEU A 339 15.10 -6.39 23.81
N LEU A 340 15.80 -6.90 24.82
CA LEU A 340 17.05 -7.67 24.67
C LEU A 340 16.85 -9.02 23.98
N SER A 341 15.69 -9.66 24.15
CA SER A 341 15.39 -10.97 23.55
C SER A 341 15.04 -10.93 22.04
N LYS A 342 15.16 -9.78 21.37
CA LYS A 342 14.84 -9.65 19.94
C LYS A 342 15.94 -10.23 19.05
N ARG A 343 15.56 -10.66 17.83
CA ARG A 343 16.49 -11.20 16.80
C ARG A 343 17.69 -10.28 16.50
N HIS A 344 17.51 -8.96 16.63
CA HIS A 344 18.54 -7.95 16.47
C HIS A 344 18.66 -7.08 17.74
N GLY A 345 18.48 -7.69 18.91
CA GLY A 345 18.50 -7.02 20.21
C GLY A 345 19.83 -7.14 20.96
N GLU A 346 20.87 -7.71 20.34
CA GLU A 346 22.23 -7.87 20.92
C GLU A 346 22.22 -8.32 22.39
N GLY A 347 21.36 -9.29 22.72
CA GLY A 347 21.02 -9.66 24.10
C GLY A 347 22.16 -10.25 24.94
N ASP A 348 23.24 -10.69 24.31
CA ASP A 348 24.46 -11.23 24.94
C ASP A 348 25.59 -10.18 25.05
N SER A 349 25.35 -8.95 24.60
CA SER A 349 26.35 -7.87 24.62
C SER A 349 26.63 -7.32 26.01
N ALA A 350 27.79 -6.67 26.17
CA ALA A 350 28.14 -5.96 27.41
C ALA A 350 27.14 -4.84 27.76
N THR A 351 26.52 -4.19 26.76
CA THR A 351 25.48 -3.17 26.97
C THR A 351 24.16 -3.78 27.41
N ALA A 352 23.80 -4.98 26.92
CA ALA A 352 22.68 -5.76 27.42
C ALA A 352 22.88 -6.20 28.89
N ALA A 353 24.09 -6.67 29.24
CA ALA A 353 24.43 -7.02 30.62
C ALA A 353 24.34 -5.80 31.57
N ALA A 354 24.80 -4.62 31.14
CA ALA A 354 24.68 -3.37 31.89
C ALA A 354 23.21 -2.96 32.11
N LEU A 355 22.34 -3.13 31.12
CA LEU A 355 20.90 -2.87 31.24
C LEU A 355 20.22 -3.81 32.26
N ARG A 356 20.55 -5.11 32.26
CA ARG A 356 20.03 -6.07 33.25
C ARG A 356 20.51 -5.73 34.67
N SER A 357 21.80 -5.48 34.85
CA SER A 357 22.36 -5.09 36.15
C SER A 357 21.74 -3.80 36.68
N PHE A 358 21.52 -2.81 35.81
CA PHE A 358 20.84 -1.57 36.18
C PHE A 358 19.37 -1.78 36.54
N ARG A 359 18.64 -2.66 35.83
CA ARG A 359 17.26 -3.02 36.16
C ARG A 359 17.16 -3.57 37.57
N ASP A 360 17.97 -4.58 37.87
CA ASP A 360 17.89 -5.30 39.15
C ASP A 360 18.28 -4.36 40.31
N HIS A 361 19.29 -3.51 40.14
CA HIS A 361 19.63 -2.46 41.11
C HIS A 361 18.50 -1.43 41.30
N SER A 362 17.88 -0.97 40.21
CA SER A 362 16.82 0.05 40.25
C SER A 362 15.56 -0.44 40.99
N LEU A 363 15.23 -1.72 40.88
CA LEU A 363 14.09 -2.29 41.62
C LEU A 363 14.30 -2.21 43.14
N HIS A 364 15.50 -2.54 43.62
CA HIS A 364 15.85 -2.41 45.05
C HIS A 364 15.89 -0.95 45.52
N GLU A 365 16.38 -0.03 44.70
CA GLU A 365 16.40 1.40 45.03
C GLU A 365 14.98 2.01 45.07
N ILE A 366 14.05 1.56 44.21
CA ILE A 366 12.63 1.95 44.29
C ILE A 366 12.01 1.56 45.63
N GLU A 367 12.26 0.33 46.10
CA GLU A 367 11.80 -0.14 47.42
C GLU A 367 12.40 0.70 48.54
N ARG A 368 13.70 0.98 48.46
CA ARG A 368 14.43 1.82 49.41
C ARG A 368 13.87 3.24 49.50
N TRP A 369 13.71 3.96 48.38
CA TRP A 369 13.17 5.33 48.40
C TRP A 369 11.73 5.34 48.91
N THR A 370 10.95 4.30 48.62
CA THR A 370 9.59 4.16 49.15
C THR A 370 9.61 3.98 50.67
N ALA A 371 10.50 3.16 51.23
CA ALA A 371 10.67 3.02 52.67
C ALA A 371 11.13 4.34 53.34
N GLN A 372 12.09 5.04 52.72
CA GLN A 372 12.58 6.35 53.17
C GLN A 372 11.52 7.46 53.10
N LEU A 373 10.58 7.36 52.16
CA LEU A 373 9.39 8.19 52.15
C LEU A 373 8.44 7.80 53.29
N VAL A 374 8.23 6.52 53.58
CA VAL A 374 7.34 6.09 54.67
C VAL A 374 7.86 6.56 56.03
N ASP A 375 9.15 6.40 56.32
CA ASP A 375 9.77 6.83 57.58
C ASP A 375 10.06 8.34 57.68
N GLY A 376 10.02 9.06 56.54
CA GLY A 376 10.23 10.50 56.46
C GLY A 376 11.71 10.92 56.41
N SER A 377 12.64 10.00 56.19
CA SER A 377 14.07 10.30 56.03
C SER A 377 14.43 11.00 54.72
N ILE A 378 13.55 10.97 53.71
CA ILE A 378 13.64 11.82 52.51
C ILE A 378 12.33 12.59 52.24
N THR A 379 12.45 13.77 51.63
CA THR A 379 11.28 14.56 51.20
C THR A 379 10.71 14.02 49.89
N PRO A 380 9.45 14.36 49.55
CA PRO A 380 8.87 14.12 48.22
C PRO A 380 9.77 14.59 47.06
N GLU A 381 10.41 15.76 47.21
CA GLU A 381 11.28 16.32 46.17
C GLU A 381 12.56 15.51 45.98
N THR A 382 13.22 15.10 47.06
CA THR A 382 14.41 14.24 46.99
C THR A 382 14.08 12.89 46.33
N ALA A 383 12.88 12.34 46.55
CA ALA A 383 12.45 11.13 45.86
C ALA A 383 12.21 11.34 44.35
N LEU A 384 11.71 12.52 43.94
CA LEU A 384 11.59 12.90 42.52
C LEU A 384 12.97 13.10 41.87
N ASP A 385 13.94 13.68 42.59
CA ASP A 385 15.32 13.80 42.13
C ASP A 385 15.96 12.43 41.89
N HIS A 386 15.83 11.49 42.84
CA HIS A 386 16.32 10.12 42.70
C HIS A 386 15.70 9.43 41.47
N LEU A 387 14.39 9.58 41.27
CA LEU A 387 13.67 9.01 40.13
C LEU A 387 14.11 9.63 38.79
N ARG A 388 14.26 10.97 38.73
CA ARG A 388 14.80 11.68 37.55
C ARG A 388 16.18 11.15 37.19
N ASP A 389 17.07 11.02 38.17
CA ASP A 389 18.47 10.63 37.93
C ASP A 389 18.56 9.17 37.46
N ALA A 390 17.72 8.28 38.03
CA ALA A 390 17.61 6.89 37.56
C ALA A 390 17.06 6.79 36.13
N ARG A 391 15.98 7.53 35.78
CA ARG A 391 15.46 7.57 34.40
C ARG A 391 16.47 8.15 33.41
N THR A 392 17.26 9.15 33.83
CA THR A 392 18.35 9.73 33.04
C THR A 392 19.48 8.72 32.79
N ARG A 393 19.84 7.93 33.81
CA ARG A 393 20.83 6.86 33.70
C ARG A 393 20.34 5.72 32.79
N LEU A 394 19.08 5.31 32.90
CA LEU A 394 18.47 4.35 31.98
C LEU A 394 18.54 4.83 30.52
N SER A 395 18.20 6.11 30.29
CA SER A 395 18.24 6.72 28.96
C SER A 395 19.63 6.66 28.33
N THR A 396 20.68 6.87 29.12
CA THR A 396 22.08 6.74 28.68
C THR A 396 22.44 5.29 28.33
N LEU A 397 22.03 4.32 29.16
CA LEU A 397 22.28 2.89 28.89
C LEU A 397 21.56 2.40 27.62
N LEU A 398 20.31 2.83 27.40
CA LEU A 398 19.56 2.52 26.18
C LEU A 398 20.20 3.12 24.92
N LYS A 399 20.78 4.34 24.99
CA LYS A 399 21.55 4.94 23.88
C LYS A 399 22.79 4.13 23.54
N ASN A 400 23.58 3.74 24.55
CA ASN A 400 24.78 2.91 24.35
C ASN A 400 24.44 1.55 23.74
N HIS A 401 23.33 0.95 24.17
CA HIS A 401 22.84 -0.31 23.60
C HIS A 401 22.27 -0.15 22.18
N ALA A 402 21.65 0.99 21.86
CA ALA A 402 21.15 1.27 20.51
C ALA A 402 22.29 1.30 19.48
N GLU A 403 23.42 1.93 19.80
CA GLU A 403 24.62 1.90 18.96
C GLU A 403 25.15 0.46 18.76
N THR A 404 25.15 -0.36 19.83
CA THR A 404 25.54 -1.78 19.74
C THR A 404 24.67 -2.54 18.72
N VAL A 405 23.35 -2.33 18.76
CA VAL A 405 22.38 -2.94 17.85
C VAL A 405 22.53 -2.45 16.41
N ILE A 406 22.82 -1.16 16.21
CA ILE A 406 23.02 -0.58 14.88
C ILE A 406 24.26 -1.15 14.22
N ASP A 407 25.38 -1.20 14.96
CA ASP A 407 26.65 -1.74 14.47
C ASP A 407 26.57 -3.26 14.20
N GLY A 408 25.72 -3.99 14.93
CA GLY A 408 25.43 -5.42 14.67
C GLY A 408 24.56 -5.69 13.43
N PHE A 409 23.67 -4.76 13.04
CA PHE A 409 22.76 -4.95 11.90
C PHE A 409 23.27 -4.38 10.58
N ALA A 410 23.86 -3.18 10.59
CA ALA A 410 24.17 -2.44 9.38
C ALA A 410 25.41 -2.98 8.65
N LYS A 411 25.31 -3.21 7.33
CA LYS A 411 26.46 -3.70 6.53
C LYS A 411 27.43 -2.60 6.10
N ASN A 412 27.02 -1.34 6.23
CA ASN A 412 27.81 -0.18 5.82
C ASN A 412 27.31 1.10 6.49
N GLU A 413 28.13 2.14 6.45
CA GLU A 413 27.88 3.44 7.10
C GLU A 413 26.60 4.15 6.60
N ARG A 414 26.09 3.84 5.40
CA ARG A 414 24.81 4.41 4.92
C ARG A 414 23.62 3.75 5.60
N GLU A 415 23.67 2.43 5.79
CA GLU A 415 22.68 1.67 6.55
C GLU A 415 22.73 2.07 8.04
N ALA A 416 23.92 2.21 8.62
CA ALA A 416 24.09 2.62 10.02
C ALA A 416 23.54 4.04 10.27
N LYS A 417 23.88 5.02 9.40
CA LYS A 417 23.32 6.38 9.47
C LYS A 417 21.81 6.43 9.31
N LEU A 418 21.23 5.54 8.52
CA LEU A 418 19.78 5.41 8.37
C LEU A 418 19.15 4.93 9.68
N MET A 419 19.70 3.89 10.31
CA MET A 419 19.19 3.42 11.61
C MET A 419 19.38 4.44 12.74
N ARG A 420 20.55 5.10 12.86
CA ARG A 420 20.79 6.17 13.85
C ARG A 420 19.75 7.28 13.74
N ARG A 421 19.38 7.66 12.51
CA ARG A 421 18.31 8.64 12.25
C ARG A 421 16.97 8.16 12.80
N GLU A 422 16.58 6.92 12.53
CA GLU A 422 15.29 6.40 13.03
C GLU A 422 15.27 6.22 14.56
N MET A 423 16.41 5.97 15.23
CA MET A 423 16.46 5.98 16.70
C MET A 423 16.20 7.38 17.25
N ASN A 424 16.87 8.39 16.71
CA ASN A 424 16.71 9.78 17.13
C ASN A 424 15.28 10.26 16.87
N ASN A 425 14.73 9.98 15.68
CA ASN A 425 13.32 10.26 15.35
C ASN A 425 12.35 9.65 16.37
N ALA A 426 12.63 8.43 16.84
CA ALA A 426 11.79 7.73 17.81
C ALA A 426 11.94 8.28 19.24
N GLN A 427 13.14 8.68 19.67
CA GLN A 427 13.34 9.36 20.97
C GLN A 427 12.67 10.74 20.97
N ASP A 428 12.85 11.52 19.91
CA ASP A 428 12.31 12.89 19.80
C ASP A 428 10.78 12.90 19.63
N GLY A 429 10.16 11.74 19.37
CA GLY A 429 8.74 11.62 19.06
C GLY A 429 8.36 12.16 17.67
N LEU A 430 9.35 12.33 16.79
CA LEU A 430 9.22 12.83 15.41
C LEU A 430 8.89 11.72 14.40
N ASP A 431 9.04 10.45 14.78
CA ASP A 431 8.70 9.30 13.94
C ASP A 431 7.22 9.33 13.51
N HIS A 432 6.88 8.80 12.34
CA HIS A 432 5.61 9.05 11.63
C HIS A 432 4.35 8.44 12.30
N ARG A 433 4.51 7.88 13.50
CA ARG A 433 3.42 7.47 14.40
C ARG A 433 3.82 7.69 15.86
N PRO A 434 3.26 8.73 16.49
CA PRO A 434 2.89 8.65 17.89
C PRO A 434 1.40 8.98 18.02
N ARG A 435 0.63 8.09 18.65
CA ARG A 435 -0.32 8.64 19.63
C ARG A 435 0.56 9.16 20.74
N ARG A 436 0.49 10.45 21.03
CA ARG A 436 1.23 11.07 22.11
C ARG A 436 0.65 10.49 23.41
N SER A 437 1.23 9.39 23.89
CA SER A 437 0.92 8.86 25.22
C SER A 437 1.46 9.89 26.20
N TYR A 438 0.60 10.83 26.59
CA TYR A 438 0.88 11.73 27.69
C TYR A 438 1.15 10.86 28.93
N GLU A 439 2.27 11.14 29.60
CA GLU A 439 2.65 10.43 30.81
C GLU A 439 2.12 11.25 32.00
N PRO A 440 1.07 10.79 32.72
CA PRO A 440 0.53 11.51 33.88
C PRO A 440 1.49 11.36 35.07
N SER A 441 2.62 12.06 34.99
CA SER A 441 3.61 12.15 36.04
C SER A 441 4.13 13.58 36.14
N ILE A 442 4.55 13.97 37.33
CA ILE A 442 5.19 15.25 37.63
C ILE A 442 6.42 15.40 36.73
N LEU A 443 7.26 14.36 36.64
CA LEU A 443 8.45 14.38 35.78
C LEU A 443 8.10 14.48 34.28
N GLY A 444 7.04 13.83 33.81
CA GLY A 444 6.56 13.91 32.42
C GLY A 444 5.92 15.26 32.05
N THR A 445 5.53 16.05 33.06
CA THR A 445 4.96 17.39 32.92
C THR A 445 6.03 18.49 33.00
N VAL A 446 7.04 18.28 33.85
CA VAL A 446 8.19 19.17 34.08
C VAL A 446 9.20 19.06 32.93
N TYR A 447 9.55 17.85 32.53
CA TYR A 447 10.54 17.60 31.48
C TYR A 447 9.88 17.36 30.11
N PRO A 448 10.50 17.84 29.00
CA PRO A 448 10.00 17.54 27.65
C PRO A 448 9.98 16.03 27.36
N SER A 449 9.05 15.57 26.52
CA SER A 449 8.86 14.14 26.22
C SER A 449 10.09 13.42 25.64
N TYR A 450 11.05 14.14 25.08
CA TYR A 450 12.30 13.62 24.53
C TYR A 450 13.44 13.50 25.56
N TYR A 451 13.24 14.01 26.79
CA TYR A 451 14.26 14.06 27.84
C TYR A 451 14.65 12.65 28.33
N PHE A 452 13.67 11.77 28.51
CA PHE A 452 13.87 10.36 28.84
C PHE A 452 13.75 9.50 27.58
N PHE A 453 14.74 8.66 27.31
CA PHE A 453 14.66 7.66 26.24
C PHE A 453 14.07 6.37 26.82
N SER A 454 12.86 6.02 26.38
CA SER A 454 12.09 4.89 26.91
C SER A 454 12.24 3.62 26.06
N VAL A 455 11.93 2.47 26.67
CA VAL A 455 11.94 1.16 25.99
C VAL A 455 10.96 1.10 24.81
N PRO A 456 9.74 1.67 24.88
CA PRO A 456 8.87 1.78 23.71
C PRO A 456 9.49 2.61 22.56
N ALA A 457 10.18 3.72 22.86
CA ALA A 457 10.81 4.57 21.85
C ALA A 457 11.94 3.82 21.12
N PHE A 458 12.85 3.18 21.87
CA PHE A 458 13.89 2.30 21.33
C PHE A 458 13.31 1.25 20.37
N ASN A 459 12.24 0.57 20.81
CA ASN A 459 11.60 -0.50 20.05
C ASN A 459 10.92 0.01 18.77
N SER A 460 10.41 1.24 18.74
CA SER A 460 9.87 1.87 17.53
C SER A 460 10.99 2.12 16.51
N GLY A 461 12.04 2.83 16.93
CA GLY A 461 13.16 3.19 16.06
C GLY A 461 13.80 1.97 15.41
N LEU A 462 14.09 0.92 16.19
CA LEU A 462 14.70 -0.32 15.69
C LEU A 462 13.89 -0.96 14.55
N ASN A 463 12.58 -1.05 14.72
CA ASN A 463 11.69 -1.63 13.70
C ASN A 463 11.65 -0.76 12.43
N THR A 464 11.56 0.56 12.56
CA THR A 464 11.54 1.51 11.42
C THR A 464 12.86 1.45 10.64
N GLY A 465 14.01 1.44 11.33
CA GLY A 465 15.33 1.39 10.70
C GLY A 465 15.57 0.14 9.84
N VAL A 466 15.20 -1.04 10.35
CA VAL A 466 15.34 -2.33 9.64
C VAL A 466 14.49 -2.39 8.36
N GLY A 467 13.28 -1.82 8.39
CA GLY A 467 12.39 -1.77 7.23
C GLY A 467 12.97 -0.96 6.06
N SER A 468 13.51 0.22 6.35
CA SER A 468 14.02 1.15 5.34
C SER A 468 15.23 0.60 4.56
N VAL A 469 16.13 -0.16 5.20
CA VAL A 469 17.30 -0.80 4.56
C VAL A 469 16.89 -1.86 3.50
N SER A 470 15.75 -2.52 3.71
CA SER A 470 15.36 -3.70 2.92
C SER A 470 14.88 -3.37 1.50
N SER A 471 14.47 -2.13 1.20
CA SER A 471 13.67 -1.82 0.00
C SER A 471 14.41 -1.50 -1.32
N ALA A 472 15.76 -1.43 -1.37
CA ALA A 472 16.46 -0.62 -2.41
C ALA A 472 17.06 -1.33 -3.70
N ARG A 473 16.34 -2.06 -4.62
CA ARG A 473 16.94 -2.94 -5.73
C ARG A 473 16.08 -3.32 -7.05
N GLY A 474 16.53 -3.14 -8.33
CA GLY A 474 16.24 -3.97 -9.61
C GLY A 474 15.50 -3.44 -10.94
N GLY A 475 15.74 -4.01 -12.19
CA GLY A 475 14.90 -3.92 -13.49
C GLY A 475 15.54 -4.01 -14.95
N GLY A 476 14.81 -4.26 -16.11
CA GLY A 476 15.25 -4.17 -17.58
C GLY A 476 14.40 -4.78 -18.80
N GLY A 477 14.68 -4.54 -20.14
CA GLY A 477 14.06 -5.16 -21.40
C GLY A 477 14.31 -4.54 -22.87
N THR A 478 14.07 -5.21 -24.06
CA THR A 478 14.44 -4.79 -25.51
C THR A 478 13.79 -5.51 -26.79
N THR A 479 13.70 -4.93 -28.05
CA THR A 479 13.19 -5.52 -29.40
C THR A 479 13.53 -4.77 -30.80
N GLY A 480 13.40 -5.34 -32.06
CA GLY A 480 13.41 -4.62 -33.42
C GLY A 480 13.48 -5.37 -34.85
N TYR A 481 13.26 -4.71 -36.05
CA TYR A 481 13.56 -5.11 -37.51
C TYR A 481 14.91 -4.46 -37.98
N GLY A 482 15.76 -5.13 -38.79
CA GLY A 482 17.18 -4.72 -39.02
C GLY A 482 17.57 -4.02 -40.34
N SER A 483 18.89 -3.90 -40.56
CA SER A 483 19.54 -2.83 -41.36
C SER A 483 19.31 -2.86 -42.88
N SER A 484 18.69 -3.91 -43.44
CA SER A 484 18.29 -3.96 -44.86
C SER A 484 16.90 -3.35 -45.13
N GLY A 485 16.08 -3.17 -44.08
CA GLY A 485 14.68 -2.71 -44.16
C GLY A 485 14.48 -1.22 -44.37
N GLY A 486 15.19 -0.60 -45.33
CA GLY A 486 15.10 0.84 -45.60
C GLY A 486 13.66 1.34 -45.75
N SER A 487 13.24 2.20 -44.81
CA SER A 487 11.88 2.79 -44.68
C SER A 487 10.70 1.81 -44.63
N PHE A 488 10.94 0.50 -44.49
CA PHE A 488 9.87 -0.49 -44.45
C PHE A 488 9.30 -0.61 -43.03
N SER A 489 7.98 -0.49 -42.90
CA SER A 489 7.25 -0.46 -41.62
C SER A 489 6.11 -1.48 -41.54
N GLY A 490 6.15 -2.50 -42.41
CA GLY A 490 5.13 -3.53 -42.52
C GLY A 490 4.87 -4.28 -41.21
N SER A 491 3.62 -4.67 -40.98
CA SER A 491 3.21 -5.42 -39.81
C SER A 491 3.70 -6.86 -39.87
N GLY A 492 4.65 -7.23 -39.01
CA GLY A 492 4.97 -8.63 -38.74
C GLY A 492 5.91 -8.81 -37.56
N SER A 493 6.28 -10.06 -37.31
CA SER A 493 7.37 -10.48 -36.43
C SER A 493 7.75 -11.93 -36.75
N SER A 494 8.93 -12.34 -36.29
CA SER A 494 9.37 -13.73 -36.27
C SER A 494 9.95 -14.09 -34.92
N SER A 495 9.94 -15.38 -34.58
CA SER A 495 10.67 -15.92 -33.45
C SER A 495 11.14 -17.34 -33.73
N SER A 496 12.12 -17.81 -32.96
CA SER A 496 12.59 -19.19 -33.03
C SER A 496 11.59 -20.17 -32.41
N PHE A 497 11.66 -21.44 -32.82
CA PHE A 497 10.92 -22.56 -32.23
C PHE A 497 11.83 -23.74 -31.90
#